data_AF-F2IAM2-F1
#
_entry.id   AF-F2IAM2-F1
#
_cell.length_a   1.000
_cell.length_b   1.000
_cell.length_c   1.000
_cell.angle_alpha   90.00
_cell.angle_beta   90.00
_cell.angle_gamma   90.00
#
_symmetry.space_group_name_H-M   'P 1'
#
loop_
_entity.id
_entity.type
_entity.pdbx_description
1 polymer ?
#
loop_
_entity_poly.entity_id
_entity_poly.type
_entity_poly.pdbx_seq_one_letter_code
_entity_poly.pdbx_strand_id
1 'polypeptide(L)'
;MNKRIGAFSTLIIIALVYLVLVGLKWNWEIPKNQLVGIVGLLVIFFSSTAIMMSGAKSTAESQAQRFILGTAIQMIFVMFFVLIVKYVWKESFKEFVWYFMSFFLVMLFAQATWMLLKVRKS
;
A
#
# COMPACT_ATOMS: atom_id res chain seq x y z
N MET A 1 3.63 -15.79 -15.36
CA MET A 1 3.75 -15.32 -13.95
C MET A 1 2.39 -15.44 -13.27
N ASN A 2 2.31 -16.06 -12.09
CA ASN A 2 1.04 -16.18 -11.35
C ASN A 2 0.54 -14.77 -10.99
N LYS A 3 -0.72 -14.40 -11.32
CA LYS A 3 -1.27 -13.04 -11.15
C LYS A 3 -1.13 -12.53 -9.71
N ARG A 4 -1.21 -13.44 -8.74
CA ARG A 4 -0.97 -13.14 -7.32
C ARG A 4 0.45 -12.66 -7.06
N ILE A 5 1.44 -13.40 -7.58
CA ILE A 5 2.86 -13.06 -7.45
C ILE A 5 3.13 -11.69 -8.07
N GLY A 6 2.54 -11.38 -9.24
CA GLY A 6 2.72 -10.07 -9.89
C GLY A 6 2.20 -8.88 -9.09
N ALA A 7 1.03 -9.00 -8.47
CA ALA A 7 0.49 -7.94 -7.63
C ALA A 7 1.40 -7.67 -6.41
N PHE A 8 1.80 -8.73 -5.69
CA PHE A 8 2.70 -8.59 -4.54
C PHE A 8 4.10 -8.08 -4.93
N SER A 9 4.70 -8.61 -6.01
CA SER A 9 6.01 -8.14 -6.49
C SER A 9 5.97 -6.66 -6.88
N THR A 10 4.88 -6.18 -7.48
CA THR A 10 4.75 -4.76 -7.83
C THR A 10 4.75 -3.87 -6.58
N LEU A 11 4.04 -4.28 -5.53
CA LEU A 11 4.04 -3.57 -4.25
C LEU A 11 5.43 -3.55 -3.60
N ILE A 12 6.15 -4.67 -3.64
CA ILE A 12 7.53 -4.76 -3.14
C ILE A 12 8.45 -3.82 -3.92
N ILE A 13 8.36 -3.80 -5.25
CA ILE A 13 9.16 -2.92 -6.10
C ILE A 13 8.90 -1.44 -5.75
N ILE A 14 7.63 -1.05 -5.60
CA ILE A 14 7.28 0.32 -5.21
C ILE A 14 7.84 0.66 -3.82
N ALA A 15 7.77 -0.26 -2.86
CA ALA A 15 8.34 -0.07 -1.52
C ALA A 15 9.86 0.04 -1.54
N LEU A 16 10.55 -0.74 -2.37
CA LEU A 16 12.00 -0.65 -2.54
C LEU A 16 12.41 0.68 -3.17
N VAL A 17 11.69 1.12 -4.21
CA VAL A 17 11.88 2.45 -4.81
C VAL A 17 11.66 3.54 -3.77
N TYR A 18 10.62 3.42 -2.92
CA TYR A 18 10.40 4.36 -1.83
C TYR A 18 11.59 4.40 -0.87
N LEU A 19 12.04 3.23 -0.42
CA LEU A 19 13.13 3.10 0.53
C LEU A 19 14.43 3.69 -0.02
N VAL A 20 14.73 3.50 -1.30
CA VAL A 20 15.87 4.13 -1.97
C VAL A 20 15.71 5.65 -2.01
N LEU A 21 14.55 6.18 -2.38
CA LEU A 21 14.32 7.63 -2.44
C LEU A 21 14.43 8.31 -1.07
N VAL A 22 13.92 7.67 -0.02
CA VAL A 22 14.07 8.14 1.36
C VAL A 22 15.54 8.02 1.80
N GLY A 23 16.20 6.90 1.49
CA GLY A 23 17.63 6.70 1.77
C GLY A 23 18.48 7.80 1.14
N LEU A 24 18.27 8.11 -0.13
CA LEU A 24 18.99 9.17 -0.84
C LEU A 24 18.77 10.55 -0.21
N LYS A 25 17.54 10.87 0.19
CA LYS A 25 17.23 12.16 0.81
C LYS A 25 17.93 12.36 2.17
N TRP A 26 18.02 11.31 2.97
CA TRP A 26 18.61 11.36 4.32
C TRP A 26 20.03 10.78 4.39
N ASN A 27 20.76 10.74 3.27
CA ASN A 27 22.13 10.20 3.21
C ASN A 27 22.27 8.81 3.87
N TRP A 28 21.27 7.95 3.69
CA TRP A 28 21.12 6.61 4.28
C TRP A 28 20.89 6.55 5.79
N GLU A 29 20.75 7.69 6.47
CA GLU A 29 20.30 7.80 7.86
C GLU A 29 18.77 7.91 7.94
N ILE A 30 18.07 6.85 7.54
CA ILE A 30 16.61 6.89 7.40
C ILE A 30 15.94 7.09 8.76
N PRO A 31 15.10 8.14 8.92
CA PRO A 31 14.34 8.37 10.14
C PRO A 31 13.43 7.19 10.49
N LYS A 32 13.33 6.86 11.79
CA LYS A 32 12.54 5.72 12.28
C LYS A 32 11.06 5.80 11.87
N ASN A 33 10.47 6.99 11.89
CA ASN A 33 9.09 7.21 11.45
C ASN A 33 8.88 6.80 9.98
N GLN A 34 9.84 7.09 9.08
CA GLN A 34 9.78 6.71 7.68
C GLN A 34 9.88 5.20 7.48
N LEU A 35 10.81 4.54 8.20
CA LEU A 35 10.92 3.08 8.19
C LEU A 35 9.64 2.41 8.68
N VAL A 36 9.09 2.87 9.81
CA VAL A 36 7.81 2.38 10.34
C VAL A 36 6.67 2.65 9.35
N GLY A 37 6.70 3.79 8.66
CA GLY A 37 5.77 4.12 7.57
C GLY A 37 5.82 3.14 6.40
N ILE A 38 7.02 2.79 5.93
CA ILE A 38 7.24 1.83 4.84
C ILE A 38 6.69 0.46 5.23
N VAL A 39 7.06 -0.03 6.40
CA VAL A 39 6.62 -1.35 6.90
C VAL A 39 5.12 -1.37 7.12
N GLY A 40 4.56 -0.32 7.72
CA GLY A 40 3.12 -0.17 7.92
C GLY A 40 2.34 -0.20 6.61
N LEU A 41 2.78 0.56 5.61
CA LEU A 41 2.17 0.54 4.26
C LEU A 41 2.23 -0.86 3.66
N LEU A 42 3.38 -1.52 3.66
CA LEU A 42 3.53 -2.85 3.10
C LEU A 42 2.56 -3.85 3.74
N VAL A 43 2.45 -3.87 5.07
CA VAL A 43 1.54 -4.76 5.79
C VAL A 43 0.09 -4.51 5.42
N ILE A 44 -0.32 -3.23 5.36
CA ILE A 44 -1.69 -2.85 5.01
C ILE A 44 -2.00 -3.27 3.56
N PHE A 45 -1.13 -2.91 2.63
CA PHE A 45 -1.31 -3.22 1.21
C PHE A 45 -1.27 -4.72 0.93
N PHE A 46 -0.42 -5.49 1.62
CA PHE A 46 -0.36 -6.94 1.47
C PHE A 46 -1.64 -7.60 1.97
N SER A 47 -2.12 -7.18 3.14
CA SER A 47 -3.36 -7.69 3.73
C SER A 47 -4.56 -7.39 2.83
N SER A 48 -4.66 -6.16 2.35
CA SER A 48 -5.68 -5.72 1.38
C SER A 48 -5.61 -6.52 0.08
N THR A 49 -4.42 -6.67 -0.49
CA THR A 49 -4.18 -7.43 -1.72
C THR A 49 -4.52 -8.91 -1.55
N ALA A 50 -4.24 -9.50 -0.39
CA ALA A 50 -4.63 -10.86 -0.07
C ALA A 50 -6.16 -11.04 -0.03
N ILE A 51 -6.89 -10.10 0.59
CA ILE A 51 -8.37 -10.10 0.61
C ILE A 51 -8.92 -10.01 -0.82
N MET A 52 -8.41 -9.08 -1.63
CA MET A 52 -8.86 -8.87 -3.02
C MET A 52 -8.61 -10.09 -3.93
N MET A 53 -7.54 -10.84 -3.65
CA MET A 53 -7.16 -12.02 -4.43
C MET A 53 -7.67 -13.34 -3.83
N SER A 54 -8.35 -13.28 -2.69
CA SER A 54 -9.00 -14.43 -2.06
C SER A 54 -10.18 -14.94 -2.91
N GLY A 55 -10.50 -16.22 -2.74
CA GLY A 55 -11.62 -16.94 -3.35
C GLY A 55 -11.38 -17.50 -4.77
N ALA A 56 -11.74 -18.76 -4.96
CA ALA A 56 -11.73 -19.45 -6.25
C ALA A 56 -13.09 -19.27 -6.95
N LYS A 57 -13.10 -19.02 -8.27
CA LYS A 57 -14.30 -18.82 -9.10
C LYS A 57 -15.25 -17.73 -8.58
N SER A 58 -14.89 -16.46 -8.77
CA SER A 58 -15.72 -15.31 -8.37
C SER A 58 -16.26 -14.58 -9.59
N THR A 59 -17.56 -14.31 -9.58
CA THR A 59 -18.22 -13.42 -10.54
C THR A 59 -17.57 -12.03 -10.49
N ALA A 60 -17.71 -11.25 -11.57
CA ALA A 60 -17.17 -9.88 -11.63
C ALA A 60 -17.65 -9.01 -10.45
N GLU A 61 -18.90 -9.19 -10.03
CA GLU A 61 -19.50 -8.50 -8.88
C GLU A 61 -18.84 -8.89 -7.56
N SER A 62 -18.62 -10.19 -7.31
CA SER A 62 -17.92 -10.65 -6.10
C SER A 62 -16.47 -10.13 -6.05
N GLN A 63 -15.81 -10.00 -7.21
CA GLN A 63 -14.47 -9.40 -7.29
C GLN A 63 -14.51 -7.90 -6.98
N ALA A 64 -15.50 -7.17 -7.48
CA ALA A 64 -15.70 -5.75 -7.17
C ALA A 64 -15.96 -5.54 -5.67
N GLN A 65 -16.83 -6.34 -5.06
CA GLN A 65 -17.11 -6.26 -3.62
C GLN A 65 -15.84 -6.51 -2.78
N ARG A 66 -15.03 -7.53 -3.12
CA ARG A 66 -13.76 -7.79 -2.42
C ARG A 66 -12.75 -6.66 -2.59
N PHE A 67 -12.74 -6.00 -3.74
CA PHE A 67 -11.92 -4.81 -3.98
C PHE A 67 -12.36 -3.62 -3.11
N ILE A 68 -13.66 -3.33 -3.09
CA ILE A 68 -14.21 -2.26 -2.24
C ILE A 68 -13.89 -2.56 -0.78
N LEU A 69 -14.13 -3.79 -0.34
CA LEU A 69 -13.86 -4.22 1.05
C LEU A 69 -12.37 -4.10 1.40
N GLY A 70 -11.47 -4.63 0.57
CA GLY A 70 -10.02 -4.57 0.81
C GLY A 70 -9.53 -3.12 0.87
N THR A 71 -9.98 -2.29 -0.07
CA THR A 71 -9.62 -0.86 -0.12
C THR A 71 -10.17 -0.11 1.08
N ALA A 72 -11.42 -0.33 1.49
CA ALA A 72 -12.02 0.32 2.64
C ALA A 72 -11.27 0.00 3.94
N ILE A 73 -10.97 -1.28 4.17
CA ILE A 73 -10.17 -1.74 5.32
C ILE A 73 -8.79 -1.06 5.31
N GLN A 74 -8.15 -1.02 4.14
CA GLN A 74 -6.86 -0.35 3.96
C GLN A 74 -6.91 1.15 4.25
N MET A 75 -7.94 1.86 3.77
CA MET A 75 -8.13 3.29 4.04
C MET A 75 -8.29 3.54 5.54
N ILE A 76 -9.08 2.70 6.24
CA ILE A 76 -9.27 2.79 7.69
C ILE A 76 -7.93 2.60 8.41
N PHE A 77 -7.19 1.54 8.10
CA PHE A 77 -5.88 1.29 8.74
C PHE A 77 -4.88 2.42 8.47
N VAL A 78 -4.86 2.95 7.25
CA VAL A 78 -4.00 4.09 6.92
C VAL A 78 -4.37 5.33 7.72
N MET A 79 -5.66 5.63 7.86
CA MET A 79 -6.10 6.75 8.70
C MET A 79 -5.67 6.59 10.16
N PHE A 80 -5.87 5.42 10.75
CA PHE A 80 -5.41 5.13 12.11
C PHE A 80 -3.89 5.26 12.24
N PHE A 81 -3.14 4.75 11.26
CA PHE A 81 -1.70 4.83 11.25
C PHE A 81 -1.19 6.28 11.18
N VAL A 82 -1.77 7.10 10.29
CA VAL A 82 -1.45 8.53 10.19
C VAL A 82 -1.78 9.27 11.48
N LEU A 83 -2.90 8.93 12.15
CA LEU A 83 -3.22 9.48 13.47
C LEU A 83 -2.17 9.11 14.52
N ILE A 84 -1.76 7.84 14.61
CA ILE A 84 -0.71 7.40 15.54
C ILE A 84 0.57 8.22 15.29
N VAL A 85 1.00 8.36 14.03
CA VAL A 85 2.19 9.14 13.68
C VAL A 85 2.05 10.60 14.09
N LYS A 86 0.86 11.21 13.93
CA LYS A 86 0.58 12.57 14.39
C LYS A 86 0.82 12.74 15.89
N TYR A 87 0.48 11.74 16.71
CA TYR A 87 0.65 11.82 18.16
C TYR A 87 2.06 11.48 18.62
N VAL A 88 2.70 10.47 18.01
CA VAL A 88 4.03 9.97 18.41
C VAL A 88 5.17 10.83 17.84
N TRP A 89 5.03 11.31 16.61
CA TRP A 89 6.08 12.04 15.88
C TRP A 89 5.58 13.39 15.36
N LYS A 90 5.08 14.23 16.28
CA LYS A 90 4.47 15.54 15.98
C LYS A 90 5.35 16.45 15.11
N GLU A 91 6.63 16.55 15.43
CA GLU A 91 7.56 17.49 14.78
C GLU A 91 7.82 17.15 13.31
N SER A 92 7.87 15.85 12.97
CA SER A 92 8.10 15.37 11.61
C SER A 92 6.80 15.00 10.87
N PHE A 93 5.63 15.24 11.48
CA PHE A 93 4.34 14.79 10.95
C PHE A 93 4.03 15.34 9.56
N LYS A 94 4.21 16.65 9.34
CA LYS A 94 3.88 17.28 8.05
C LYS A 94 4.69 16.67 6.91
N GLU A 95 6.00 16.56 7.13
CA GLU A 95 6.92 15.99 6.15
C GLU A 95 6.61 14.51 5.92
N PHE A 96 6.42 13.75 7.00
CA PHE A 96 6.03 12.35 6.93
C PHE A 96 4.77 12.13 6.09
N VAL A 97 3.70 12.88 6.36
CA VAL A 97 2.42 12.74 5.64
C VAL A 97 2.58 12.98 4.14
N TRP A 98 3.40 13.97 3.74
CA TRP A 98 3.63 14.24 2.32
C TRP A 98 4.26 13.05 1.59
N TYR A 99 5.35 12.51 2.13
CA TYR A 99 5.98 11.32 1.54
C TYR A 99 5.04 10.12 1.61
N PHE A 100 4.50 9.84 2.80
CA PHE A 100 3.62 8.71 3.04
C PHE A 100 2.40 8.69 2.11
N MET A 101 1.69 9.82 1.95
CA MET A 101 0.51 9.91 1.09
C MET A 101 0.86 9.78 -0.39
N SER A 102 1.99 10.35 -0.82
CA SER A 102 2.47 10.20 -2.20
C SER A 102 2.71 8.73 -2.54
N PHE A 103 3.38 7.99 -1.65
CA PHE A 103 3.63 6.57 -1.85
C PHE A 103 2.38 5.71 -1.71
N PHE A 104 1.50 6.06 -0.77
CA PHE A 104 0.18 5.43 -0.64
C PHE A 104 -0.59 5.50 -1.96
N LEU A 105 -0.66 6.68 -2.59
CA LEU A 105 -1.37 6.86 -3.86
C LEU A 105 -0.77 5.99 -4.98
N VAL A 106 0.56 5.98 -5.13
CA VAL A 106 1.24 5.16 -6.14
C VAL A 106 0.93 3.66 -5.95
N MET A 107 1.01 3.17 -4.71
CA MET A 107 0.66 1.78 -4.41
C MET A 107 -0.82 1.49 -4.67
N LEU A 108 -1.72 2.42 -4.35
CA LEU A 108 -3.16 2.30 -4.59
C LEU A 108 -3.46 2.17 -6.08
N PHE A 109 -2.85 3.02 -6.92
CA PHE A 109 -2.99 2.94 -8.38
C PHE A 109 -2.44 1.64 -8.95
N ALA A 110 -1.29 1.17 -8.45
CA ALA A 110 -0.73 -0.11 -8.87
C ALA A 110 -1.67 -1.27 -8.54
N GLN A 111 -2.22 -1.30 -7.33
CA GLN A 111 -3.16 -2.34 -6.89
C GLN A 111 -4.49 -2.28 -7.68
N ALA A 112 -5.02 -1.09 -7.93
CA ALA A 112 -6.20 -0.89 -8.78
C ALA A 112 -5.96 -1.37 -10.22
N THR A 113 -4.78 -1.10 -10.78
CA THR A 113 -4.40 -1.57 -12.13
C THR A 113 -4.40 -3.10 -12.21
N TRP A 114 -3.84 -3.77 -11.21
CA TRP A 114 -3.87 -5.24 -11.14
C TRP A 114 -5.29 -5.80 -11.06
N MET A 115 -6.21 -5.10 -10.37
CA MET A 115 -7.62 -5.47 -10.34
C MET A 115 -8.27 -5.31 -11.72
N LEU A 116 -8.09 -4.17 -12.39
CA LEU A 116 -8.63 -3.94 -13.73
C LEU A 116 -8.13 -4.98 -14.75
N LEU A 117 -6.84 -5.33 -14.69
CA LEU A 117 -6.25 -6.38 -15.52
C LEU A 117 -6.80 -7.79 -15.21
N LYS A 118 -7.22 -8.03 -13.96
CA LYS A 118 -7.87 -9.29 -13.59
C LYS A 118 -9.30 -9.36 -14.16
N VAL A 119 -10.06 -8.26 -14.09
CA VAL A 119 -11.45 -8.18 -14.58
C VAL A 119 -11.51 -8.25 -16.11
N ARG A 120 -10.64 -7.54 -16.84
CA ARG A 120 -10.66 -7.50 -18.32
C ARG A 120 -10.39 -8.85 -19.01
N LYS A 121 -9.77 -9.80 -18.31
CA LYS A 121 -9.40 -11.13 -18.84
C LYS A 121 -10.29 -12.27 -18.30
N SER A 122 -11.30 -11.95 -17.48
CA SER A 122 -12.32 -12.89 -17.01
C SER A 122 -13.59 -12.73 -17.84
#